data_AF-A0A932LDM9-F1
#
_entry.id   AF-A0A932LDM9-F1
#
_cell.length_a   1.000
_cell.length_b   1.000
_cell.length_c   1.000
_cell.angle_alpha   90.00
_cell.angle_beta   90.00
_cell.angle_gamma   90.00
#
_symmetry.space_group_name_H-M   'P 1'
#
loop_
_entity.id
_entity.type
_entity.pdbx_description
1 polymer ?
#
loop_
_entity_poly.entity_id
_entity_poly.type
_entity_poly.pdbx_seq_one_letter_code
_entity_poly.pdbx_strand_id
1 'polypeptide(L)'
;MLVAVSAPPTNDCGPQYMEQAFAAIHQGNPRRLAVSFEFAWRNGNVGLFCCFPPELRAVVEGQVYAQYPDCKIEPIQENASTPRTPESTWAVELRLRPDIFPMRRYPQFEDALNRVTADPLTAILTSLAADRQHSLRCHVQIILRPTSPRLQARGKKSLRRLARPFFRSHPRLAHVYAVGAMSRAFPVRGAAFLLSFFAAKVTSSDDALTTSGTRLHDREEDLQAASDKLGRLLFDARIRISVSGPKDAAAFARRK
;
A
#
# COMPACT_ATOMS: atom_id res chain seq x y z
N MET A 1 -10.24 -17.57 -4.99
CA MET A 1 -9.42 -18.69 -4.52
C MET A 1 -8.58 -18.18 -3.37
N LEU A 2 -8.47 -18.95 -2.28
CA LEU A 2 -7.67 -18.61 -1.10
C LEU A 2 -6.56 -19.64 -0.96
N VAL A 3 -5.33 -19.19 -0.80
CA VAL A 3 -4.16 -20.06 -0.60
C VAL A 3 -3.37 -19.59 0.63
N ALA A 4 -2.86 -20.53 1.42
CA ALA A 4 -1.83 -20.25 2.42
C ALA A 4 -0.46 -20.22 1.73
N VAL A 5 0.36 -19.24 2.09
CA VAL A 5 1.74 -19.15 1.64
C VAL A 5 2.64 -19.24 2.86
N SER A 6 3.57 -20.19 2.85
CA SER A 6 4.56 -20.35 3.92
C SER A 6 5.95 -20.53 3.32
N ALA A 7 6.92 -19.83 3.88
CA ALA A 7 8.34 -19.96 3.53
C ALA A 7 9.09 -20.67 4.66
N PRO A 8 10.12 -21.47 4.36
CA PRO A 8 10.97 -22.03 5.38
C PRO A 8 11.80 -20.93 6.06
N PRO A 9 12.26 -21.13 7.31
CA PRO A 9 13.11 -20.17 8.01
C PRO A 9 14.46 -19.91 7.32
N THR A 10 14.91 -20.84 6.48
CA THR A 10 16.18 -20.78 5.72
C THR A 10 16.04 -20.08 4.37
N ASN A 11 14.91 -19.42 4.11
CA ASN A 11 14.69 -18.74 2.84
C ASN A 11 15.47 -17.41 2.80
N ASP A 12 16.53 -17.37 2.00
CA ASP A 12 17.38 -16.19 1.81
C ASP A 12 16.84 -15.22 0.74
N CYS A 13 15.70 -15.52 0.11
CA CYS A 13 15.12 -14.67 -0.91
C CYS A 13 14.58 -13.37 -0.29
N GLY A 14 15.36 -12.29 -0.45
CA GLY A 14 14.99 -10.96 0.03
C GLY A 14 13.80 -10.33 -0.72
N PRO A 15 13.36 -9.13 -0.29
CA PRO A 15 12.15 -8.48 -0.84
C PRO A 15 12.24 -8.08 -2.32
N GLN A 16 13.44 -7.99 -2.90
CA GLN A 16 13.64 -7.67 -4.32
C GLN A 16 13.08 -8.75 -5.26
N TYR A 17 13.11 -10.02 -4.85
CA TYR A 17 12.52 -11.13 -5.63
C TYR A 17 10.98 -10.99 -5.70
N MET A 18 10.35 -10.57 -4.60
CA MET A 18 8.92 -10.29 -4.58
C MET A 18 8.54 -9.09 -5.48
N GLU A 19 9.42 -8.10 -5.66
CA GLU A 19 9.17 -7.01 -6.62
C GLU A 19 9.00 -7.56 -8.05
N GLN A 20 9.83 -8.53 -8.45
CA GLN A 20 9.70 -9.20 -9.75
C GLN A 20 8.40 -9.98 -9.87
N ALA A 21 8.02 -10.72 -8.82
CA ALA A 21 6.73 -11.44 -8.78
C ALA A 21 5.56 -10.47 -8.95
N PHE A 22 5.57 -9.34 -8.24
CA PHE A 22 4.52 -8.31 -8.35
C PHE A 22 4.49 -7.66 -9.74
N ALA A 23 5.64 -7.42 -10.37
CA ALA A 23 5.70 -6.89 -11.73
C ALA A 23 5.05 -7.86 -12.73
N ALA A 24 5.37 -9.15 -12.63
CA ALA A 24 4.78 -10.19 -13.48
C ALA A 24 3.28 -10.36 -13.23
N ILE A 25 2.83 -10.36 -11.97
CA ILE A 25 1.40 -10.38 -11.60
C ILE A 25 0.69 -9.14 -12.15
N HIS A 26 1.31 -7.97 -12.10
CA HIS A 26 0.74 -6.75 -12.66
C HIS A 26 0.54 -6.85 -14.17
N GLN A 27 1.56 -7.32 -14.90
CA GLN A 27 1.52 -7.45 -16.37
C GLN A 27 0.57 -8.56 -16.83
N GLY A 28 0.57 -9.69 -16.13
CA GLY A 28 -0.34 -10.83 -16.37
C GLY A 28 -1.79 -10.60 -15.95
N ASN A 29 -2.13 -9.41 -15.42
CA ASN A 29 -3.47 -9.05 -14.97
C ASN A 29 -4.05 -7.85 -15.76
N PRO A 30 -4.31 -7.99 -17.08
CA PRO A 30 -4.83 -6.90 -17.91
C PRO A 30 -6.24 -6.46 -17.51
N ARG A 31 -7.01 -7.38 -16.91
CA ARG A 31 -8.37 -7.11 -16.38
C ARG A 31 -8.35 -6.34 -15.05
N ARG A 32 -7.18 -6.09 -14.48
CA ARG A 32 -6.98 -5.35 -13.22
C ARG A 32 -7.79 -5.93 -12.05
N LEU A 33 -7.89 -7.25 -12.02
CA LEU A 33 -8.54 -8.02 -10.97
C LEU A 33 -7.82 -7.80 -9.63
N ALA A 34 -8.56 -7.92 -8.53
CA ALA A 34 -8.01 -7.73 -7.19
C ALA A 34 -7.22 -8.95 -6.76
N VAL A 35 -6.03 -8.73 -6.18
CA VAL A 35 -5.26 -9.73 -5.45
C VAL A 35 -5.10 -9.20 -4.04
N SER A 36 -5.44 -9.99 -3.02
CA SER A 36 -5.27 -9.60 -1.62
C SER A 36 -4.28 -10.49 -0.90
N PHE A 37 -3.51 -9.88 -0.01
CA PHE A 37 -2.59 -10.54 0.93
C PHE A 37 -3.12 -10.31 2.34
N GLU A 38 -3.25 -11.38 3.10
CA GLU A 38 -3.98 -11.39 4.36
C GLU A 38 -3.12 -11.98 5.46
N PHE A 39 -2.93 -11.22 6.54
CA PHE A 39 -2.43 -11.74 7.80
C PHE A 39 -3.61 -12.09 8.68
N ALA A 40 -3.74 -13.37 9.01
CA ALA A 40 -4.81 -13.86 9.86
C ALA A 40 -4.33 -14.97 10.79
N TRP A 41 -4.96 -15.09 11.95
CA TRP A 41 -4.73 -16.19 12.87
C TRP A 41 -5.51 -17.43 12.42
N ARG A 42 -4.83 -18.56 12.22
CA ARG A 42 -5.47 -19.84 11.89
C ARG A 42 -4.65 -21.00 12.45
N ASN A 43 -5.33 -22.00 13.01
CA ASN A 43 -4.72 -23.24 13.51
C ASN A 43 -3.53 -23.03 14.47
N GLY A 44 -3.62 -22.02 15.34
CA GLY A 44 -2.61 -21.75 16.37
C GLY A 44 -1.45 -20.85 15.96
N ASN A 45 -1.38 -20.39 14.70
CA ASN A 45 -0.34 -19.48 14.22
C ASN A 45 -0.91 -18.34 13.37
N VAL A 46 -0.19 -17.21 13.28
CA VAL A 46 -0.46 -16.18 12.27
C VAL A 46 0.14 -16.63 10.95
N GLY A 47 -0.68 -16.70 9.90
CA GLY A 47 -0.25 -17.08 8.55
C GLY A 47 -0.43 -15.94 7.55
N LEU A 48 0.31 -16.03 6.44
CA LEU A 48 0.09 -15.23 5.24
C LEU A 48 -0.82 -16.01 4.29
N PHE A 49 -1.92 -15.37 3.89
CA PHE A 49 -2.85 -15.91 2.91
C PHE A 49 -2.92 -15.00 1.71
N CYS A 50 -3.10 -15.59 0.54
CA CYS A 50 -3.28 -14.86 -0.71
C CYS A 50 -4.64 -15.21 -1.29
N CYS A 51 -5.44 -14.19 -1.62
CA CYS A 51 -6.73 -14.37 -2.27
C CYS A 51 -6.73 -13.69 -3.63
N PHE A 52 -7.08 -14.46 -4.65
CA PHE A 52 -7.14 -14.00 -6.04
C PHE A 52 -8.21 -14.76 -6.83
N PRO A 53 -8.73 -14.17 -7.91
CA PRO A 53 -9.63 -14.87 -8.82
C PRO A 53 -8.96 -16.06 -9.52
N PRO A 54 -9.71 -17.13 -9.84
CA PRO A 54 -9.16 -18.34 -10.45
C PRO A 54 -8.36 -18.08 -11.75
N GLU A 55 -8.72 -17.03 -12.50
CA GLU A 55 -8.05 -16.65 -13.75
C GLU A 55 -6.59 -16.23 -13.53
N LEU A 56 -6.26 -15.73 -12.33
CA LEU A 56 -4.90 -15.30 -11.99
C LEU A 56 -4.07 -16.41 -11.36
N ARG A 57 -4.63 -17.61 -11.14
CA ARG A 57 -3.97 -18.70 -10.41
C ARG A 57 -2.60 -19.03 -11.01
N ALA A 58 -2.54 -19.30 -12.31
CA ALA A 58 -1.31 -19.68 -12.99
C ALA A 58 -0.22 -18.61 -12.88
N VAL A 59 -0.61 -17.32 -12.95
CA VAL A 59 0.33 -16.20 -12.84
C VAL A 59 0.79 -16.02 -11.39
N VAL A 60 -0.12 -16.03 -10.42
CA VAL A 60 0.25 -15.81 -9.01
C VAL A 60 1.05 -16.98 -8.46
N GLU A 61 0.55 -18.21 -8.56
CA GLU A 61 1.25 -19.39 -8.04
C GLU A 61 2.57 -19.61 -8.78
N GLY A 62 2.59 -19.46 -10.11
CA GLY A 62 3.79 -19.64 -10.91
C GLY A 62 4.88 -18.61 -10.59
N GLN A 63 4.53 -17.34 -10.39
CA GLN A 63 5.51 -16.29 -10.07
C GLN A 63 6.01 -16.38 -8.62
N VAL A 64 5.14 -16.73 -7.67
CA VAL A 64 5.57 -16.98 -6.28
C VAL A 64 6.51 -18.18 -6.25
N TYR A 65 6.18 -19.28 -6.92
CA TYR A 65 7.04 -20.46 -6.97
C TYR A 65 8.38 -20.22 -7.70
N ALA A 66 8.37 -19.44 -8.78
CA ALA A 66 9.59 -19.10 -9.52
C ALA A 66 10.57 -18.25 -8.69
N GLN A 67 10.05 -17.30 -7.91
CA GLN A 67 10.86 -16.39 -7.10
C GLN A 67 11.17 -16.96 -5.70
N TYR A 68 10.35 -17.90 -5.23
CA TYR A 68 10.48 -18.55 -3.94
C TYR A 68 10.23 -20.07 -4.09
N PRO A 69 11.19 -20.84 -4.61
CA PRO A 69 11.00 -22.28 -4.90
C PRO A 69 10.68 -23.12 -3.67
N ASP A 70 11.20 -22.74 -2.50
CA ASP A 70 10.99 -23.46 -1.26
C ASP A 70 9.67 -23.09 -0.55
N CYS A 71 8.92 -22.12 -1.08
CA CYS A 71 7.63 -21.75 -0.52
C CYS A 71 6.58 -22.83 -0.78
N LYS A 72 5.81 -23.15 0.26
CA LYS A 72 4.63 -24.02 0.16
C LYS A 72 3.39 -23.17 -0.06
N ILE A 73 2.65 -23.48 -1.13
CA ILE A 73 1.38 -22.86 -1.47
C ILE A 73 0.29 -23.91 -1.32
N GLU A 74 -0.56 -23.76 -0.30
CA GLU A 74 -1.62 -24.74 0.00
C GLU A 74 -3.00 -24.11 -0.25
N PRO A 75 -3.83 -24.70 -1.13
CA PRO A 75 -5.18 -24.22 -1.35
C PRO A 75 -6.04 -24.44 -0.12
N ILE A 76 -6.71 -23.39 0.34
CA ILE A 76 -7.59 -23.44 1.48
C ILE A 76 -9.03 -23.56 0.99
N GLN A 77 -9.72 -24.61 1.43
CA GLN A 77 -11.17 -24.69 1.26
C GLN A 77 -11.86 -23.72 2.22
N GLU A 78 -12.57 -22.73 1.64
CA GLU A 78 -13.31 -21.67 2.35
C GLU A 78 -14.38 -22.25 3.31
N ASN A 79 -14.81 -23.49 3.06
CA ASN A 79 -15.89 -24.18 3.75
C ASN A 79 -15.62 -24.55 5.22
N ALA A 80 -14.38 -24.45 5.72
CA ALA A 80 -14.06 -24.76 7.12
C ALA A 80 -14.32 -23.58 8.08
N SER A 81 -14.76 -22.42 7.58
CA SER A 81 -14.81 -21.16 8.34
C SER A 81 -16.16 -20.44 8.33
N THR A 82 -17.25 -21.09 7.94
CA THR A 82 -18.59 -20.59 8.27
C THR A 82 -18.74 -20.71 9.78
N PRO A 83 -18.79 -19.60 10.54
CA PRO A 83 -18.95 -19.72 11.97
C PRO A 83 -20.31 -20.39 12.24
N ARG A 84 -20.31 -21.43 13.08
CA ARG A 84 -21.52 -22.14 13.53
C ARG A 84 -22.56 -21.20 14.17
N THR A 85 -22.10 -20.01 14.56
CA THR A 85 -22.84 -18.95 15.24
C THR A 85 -22.75 -17.67 14.40
N PRO A 86 -23.82 -16.84 14.29
CA PRO A 86 -23.73 -15.57 13.59
C PRO A 86 -22.73 -14.63 14.28
N GLU A 87 -21.53 -14.53 13.71
CA GLU A 87 -20.53 -13.57 14.15
C GLU A 87 -20.79 -12.19 13.54
N SER A 88 -20.43 -11.16 14.29
CA SER A 88 -20.38 -9.79 13.79
C SER A 88 -18.98 -9.48 13.31
N THR A 89 -18.89 -8.78 12.17
CA THR A 89 -17.63 -8.27 11.64
C THR A 89 -17.60 -6.74 11.73
N TRP A 90 -16.56 -6.21 12.34
CA TRP A 90 -16.25 -4.78 12.41
C TRP A 90 -15.02 -4.51 11.55
N ALA A 91 -15.14 -3.62 10.56
CA ALA A 91 -14.06 -3.38 9.61
C ALA A 91 -13.80 -1.89 9.41
N VAL A 92 -12.54 -1.54 9.17
CA VAL A 92 -12.12 -0.24 8.67
C VAL A 92 -11.33 -0.41 7.38
N GLU A 93 -11.60 0.43 6.39
CA GLU A 93 -10.83 0.49 5.14
C GLU A 93 -9.96 1.75 5.14
N LEU A 94 -8.65 1.53 5.08
CA LEU A 94 -7.63 2.56 5.00
C LEU A 94 -7.20 2.75 3.54
N ARG A 95 -7.03 4.02 3.17
CA ARG A 95 -6.49 4.44 1.87
C ARG A 95 -5.45 5.51 2.08
N LEU A 96 -4.40 5.48 1.27
CA LEU A 96 -3.33 6.45 1.32
C LEU A 96 -3.75 7.77 0.68
N ARG A 97 -3.23 8.88 1.22
CA ARG A 97 -3.49 10.27 0.79
C ARG A 97 -2.30 11.16 1.23
N PRO A 98 -1.72 12.00 0.36
CA PRO A 98 -1.82 12.00 -1.11
C PRO A 98 -1.03 10.84 -1.74
N ASP A 99 -1.60 10.21 -2.76
CA ASP A 99 -1.02 8.99 -3.37
C ASP A 99 0.23 9.23 -4.24
N ILE A 100 0.67 10.46 -4.45
CA ILE A 100 1.83 10.76 -5.33
C ILE A 100 3.15 10.46 -4.63
N PHE A 101 3.27 10.76 -3.35
CA PHE A 101 4.52 10.56 -2.60
C PHE A 101 4.58 9.12 -2.05
N PRO A 102 5.76 8.49 -2.00
CA PRO A 102 5.92 7.21 -1.31
C PRO A 102 5.79 7.38 0.22
N MET A 103 5.37 6.33 0.93
CA MET A 103 5.36 6.33 2.41
C MET A 103 6.79 6.15 2.94
N ARG A 104 7.34 4.96 2.70
CA ARG A 104 8.74 4.59 2.88
C ARG A 104 9.11 3.61 1.76
N ARG A 105 10.33 3.71 1.27
CA ARG A 105 10.91 2.82 0.25
C ARG A 105 11.74 1.76 0.94
N TYR A 106 11.96 0.63 0.26
CA TYR A 106 12.75 -0.48 0.80
C TYR A 106 14.13 -0.06 1.36
N PRO A 107 14.94 0.76 0.67
CA PRO A 107 16.23 1.21 1.21
C PRO A 107 16.12 2.04 2.50
N GLN A 108 14.95 2.56 2.84
CA GLN A 108 14.72 3.32 4.08
C GLN A 108 14.38 2.41 5.27
N PHE A 109 14.26 1.10 5.05
CA PHE A 109 14.16 0.09 6.11
C PHE A 109 15.51 -0.57 6.42
N GLU A 110 16.50 -0.38 5.55
CA GLU A 110 17.85 -0.92 5.72
C GLU A 110 18.75 0.16 6.32
N ASP A 111 19.45 -0.18 7.40
CA ASP A 111 20.59 0.57 7.89
C ASP A 111 21.85 0.02 7.20
N ALA A 112 22.32 0.73 6.18
CA ALA A 112 23.49 0.31 5.40
C ALA A 112 24.78 0.26 6.22
N LEU A 113 24.89 1.05 7.30
CA LEU A 113 26.08 1.08 8.15
C LEU A 113 26.14 -0.16 9.04
N ASN A 114 25.01 -0.51 9.65
CA ASN A 114 24.92 -1.63 10.59
C ASN A 114 24.50 -2.95 9.92
N ARG A 115 24.13 -2.92 8.63
CA ARG A 115 23.56 -4.05 7.87
C ARG A 115 22.35 -4.68 8.56
N VAL A 116 21.56 -3.85 9.24
CA VAL A 116 20.34 -4.26 9.94
C VAL A 116 19.13 -3.81 9.13
N THR A 117 18.15 -4.70 8.96
CA THR A 117 16.87 -4.37 8.32
C THR A 117 15.79 -4.28 9.40
N ALA A 118 15.08 -3.15 9.47
CA ALA A 118 13.95 -3.00 10.37
C ALA A 118 12.72 -3.73 9.82
N ASP A 119 12.17 -4.68 10.56
CA ASP A 119 10.97 -5.42 10.16
C ASP A 119 9.69 -4.57 10.40
N PRO A 120 8.94 -4.19 9.34
CA PRO A 120 7.68 -3.47 9.48
C PRO A 120 6.51 -4.33 9.96
N LEU A 121 6.61 -5.66 9.95
CA LEU A 121 5.51 -6.58 10.24
C LEU A 121 5.44 -7.01 11.70
N THR A 122 6.56 -7.03 12.44
CA THR A 122 6.62 -7.52 13.84
C THR A 122 5.53 -6.95 14.73
N ALA A 123 5.32 -5.64 14.70
CA ALA A 123 4.28 -4.99 15.51
C ALA A 123 2.87 -5.46 15.12
N ILE A 124 2.59 -5.57 13.82
CA ILE A 124 1.30 -6.01 13.28
C ILE A 124 1.03 -7.47 13.66
N LEU A 125 2.01 -8.35 13.45
CA LEU A 125 1.90 -9.78 13.74
C LEU A 125 1.75 -10.03 15.24
N THR A 126 2.46 -9.28 16.08
CA THR A 126 2.34 -9.37 17.55
C THR A 126 0.93 -8.95 18.01
N SER A 127 0.39 -7.87 17.45
CA SER A 127 -0.99 -7.44 17.74
C SER A 127 -2.04 -8.48 17.31
N LEU A 128 -1.82 -9.16 16.18
CA LEU A 128 -2.68 -10.25 15.72
C LEU A 128 -2.56 -11.51 16.59
N ALA A 129 -1.36 -11.81 17.11
CA ALA A 129 -1.10 -13.00 17.91
C ALA A 129 -1.59 -12.90 19.37
N ALA A 130 -1.75 -11.68 19.90
CA ALA A 130 -2.10 -11.44 21.30
C ALA A 130 -3.53 -11.91 21.68
N ASP A 131 -4.42 -12.14 20.70
CA ASP A 131 -5.86 -12.32 20.97
C ASP A 131 -6.32 -13.77 21.14
N ARG A 132 -5.74 -14.49 22.10
CA ARG A 132 -6.11 -15.89 22.38
C ARG A 132 -7.34 -16.05 23.28
N GLN A 133 -7.71 -15.01 24.04
CA GLN A 133 -8.67 -15.13 25.16
C GLN A 133 -10.13 -14.86 24.79
N HIS A 134 -10.42 -14.03 23.78
CA HIS A 134 -11.79 -13.51 23.56
C HIS A 134 -12.53 -14.12 22.36
N SER A 135 -12.01 -15.20 21.76
CA SER A 135 -12.56 -15.80 20.52
C SER A 135 -12.72 -14.79 19.37
N LEU A 136 -11.90 -13.73 19.37
CA LEU A 136 -11.90 -12.70 18.34
C LEU A 136 -10.92 -13.09 17.23
N ARG A 137 -11.38 -13.00 15.98
CA ARG A 137 -10.60 -13.26 14.78
C ARG A 137 -10.24 -11.93 14.14
N CYS A 138 -9.00 -11.51 14.36
CA CYS A 138 -8.46 -10.32 13.73
C CYS A 138 -7.85 -10.66 12.36
N HIS A 139 -8.04 -9.78 11.39
CA HIS A 139 -7.40 -9.89 10.09
C HIS A 139 -6.94 -8.54 9.54
N VAL A 140 -5.78 -8.55 8.88
CA VAL A 140 -5.25 -7.42 8.12
C VAL A 140 -5.11 -7.84 6.67
N GLN A 141 -5.85 -7.20 5.78
CA GLN A 141 -5.92 -7.51 4.37
C GLN A 141 -5.37 -6.34 3.55
N ILE A 142 -4.34 -6.58 2.74
CA ILE A 142 -3.80 -5.64 1.76
C ILE A 142 -4.35 -6.03 0.38
N ILE A 143 -5.29 -5.24 -0.14
CA ILE A 143 -5.94 -5.47 -1.42
C ILE A 143 -5.23 -4.63 -2.48
N LEU A 144 -4.70 -5.30 -3.50
CA LEU A 144 -3.95 -4.71 -4.59
C LEU A 144 -4.71 -4.87 -5.91
N ARG A 145 -4.78 -3.79 -6.69
CA ARG A 145 -5.30 -3.80 -8.07
C ARG A 145 -4.35 -3.04 -8.98
N PRO A 146 -3.95 -3.57 -10.15
CA PRO A 146 -3.17 -2.81 -11.10
C PRO A 146 -3.79 -1.42 -11.37
N THR A 147 -2.96 -0.39 -11.28
CA THR A 147 -3.41 1.00 -11.34
C THR A 147 -3.93 1.33 -12.73
N SER A 148 -5.03 2.10 -12.79
CA SER A 148 -5.54 2.55 -14.10
C SER A 148 -4.55 3.49 -14.80
N PRO A 149 -4.37 3.39 -16.13
CA PRO A 149 -3.51 4.31 -16.88
C PRO A 149 -3.88 5.78 -16.67
N ARG A 150 -5.18 6.08 -16.52
CA ARG A 150 -5.69 7.43 -16.24
C ARG A 150 -5.17 8.00 -14.92
N LEU A 151 -5.11 7.18 -13.86
CA LEU A 151 -4.62 7.61 -12.56
C LEU A 151 -3.09 7.79 -12.59
N GLN A 152 -2.36 6.90 -13.26
CA GLN A 152 -0.92 7.02 -13.42
C GLN A 152 -0.54 8.27 -14.22
N ALA A 153 -1.22 8.52 -15.34
CA ALA A 153 -1.02 9.74 -16.14
C ALA A 153 -1.36 11.00 -15.34
N ARG A 154 -2.39 10.96 -14.50
CA ARG A 154 -2.73 12.06 -13.59
C ARG A 154 -1.63 12.30 -12.58
N GLY A 155 -1.12 11.26 -11.91
CA GLY A 155 0.01 11.36 -10.98
C GLY A 155 1.22 12.02 -11.64
N LYS A 156 1.60 11.55 -12.84
CA LYS A 156 2.71 12.12 -13.63
C LYS A 156 2.47 13.61 -13.97
N LYS A 157 1.26 13.98 -14.39
CA LYS A 157 0.91 15.38 -14.69
C LYS A 157 0.93 16.27 -13.44
N SER A 158 0.44 15.77 -12.33
CA SER A 158 0.45 16.48 -11.04
C SER A 158 1.89 16.68 -10.55
N LEU A 159 2.75 15.67 -10.66
CA LEU A 159 4.16 15.77 -10.30
C LEU A 159 4.89 16.84 -11.13
N ARG A 160 4.68 16.84 -12.47
CA ARG A 160 5.23 17.89 -13.35
C ARG A 160 4.80 19.30 -12.96
N ARG A 161 3.59 19.45 -12.42
CA ARG A 161 3.09 20.74 -11.93
C ARG A 161 3.70 21.10 -10.58
N LEU A 162 3.81 20.15 -9.66
CA LEU A 162 4.47 20.32 -8.36
C LEU A 162 5.94 20.71 -8.47
N ALA A 163 6.63 20.27 -9.53
CA ALA A 163 8.02 20.60 -9.77
C ALA A 163 8.27 22.08 -10.15
N ARG A 164 7.22 22.87 -10.44
CA ARG A 164 7.34 24.27 -10.86
C ARG A 164 7.84 25.19 -9.74
N PRO A 165 8.55 26.30 -10.06
CA PRO A 165 9.12 27.22 -9.06
C PRO A 165 8.10 27.73 -8.03
N PHE A 166 6.88 28.05 -8.47
CA PHE A 166 5.81 28.51 -7.58
C PHE A 166 5.51 27.55 -6.41
N PHE A 167 5.44 26.24 -6.69
CA PHE A 167 5.15 25.25 -5.64
C PHE A 167 6.38 24.95 -4.77
N ARG A 168 7.59 25.20 -5.29
CA ARG A 168 8.81 25.14 -4.49
C ARG A 168 8.81 26.26 -3.43
N SER A 169 8.41 27.48 -3.82
CA SER A 169 8.32 28.62 -2.90
C SER A 169 7.09 28.60 -1.98
N HIS A 170 6.00 27.91 -2.35
CA HIS A 170 4.76 27.86 -1.56
C HIS A 170 4.40 26.45 -1.03
N PRO A 171 5.04 26.00 0.07
CA PRO A 171 4.80 24.74 0.79
C PRO A 171 3.33 24.30 0.94
N ARG A 172 2.52 25.17 1.54
CA ARG A 172 1.14 24.85 1.92
C ARG A 172 0.28 24.64 0.69
N LEU A 173 0.50 25.47 -0.35
CA LEU A 173 -0.20 25.38 -1.61
C LEU A 173 0.20 24.13 -2.40
N ALA A 174 1.47 23.72 -2.34
CA ALA A 174 1.93 22.47 -2.94
C ALA A 174 1.24 21.26 -2.32
N HIS A 175 1.14 21.20 -0.99
CA HIS A 175 0.43 20.12 -0.29
C HIS A 175 -1.07 20.10 -0.65
N VAL A 176 -1.74 21.25 -0.59
CA VAL A 176 -3.16 21.38 -0.98
C VAL A 176 -3.37 20.95 -2.43
N TYR A 177 -2.48 21.36 -3.33
CA TYR A 177 -2.51 20.95 -4.73
C TYR A 177 -2.33 19.44 -4.88
N ALA A 178 -1.34 18.83 -4.20
CA ALA A 178 -1.08 17.40 -4.27
C ALA A 178 -2.29 16.55 -3.80
N VAL A 179 -2.89 16.93 -2.68
CA VAL A 179 -4.10 16.27 -2.14
C VAL A 179 -5.30 16.48 -3.06
N GLY A 180 -5.50 17.71 -3.55
CA GLY A 180 -6.64 18.06 -4.37
C GLY A 180 -6.59 17.45 -5.78
N ALA A 181 -5.42 17.44 -6.41
CA ALA A 181 -5.22 16.92 -7.77
C ALA A 181 -5.47 15.40 -7.85
N MET A 182 -5.18 14.66 -6.77
CA MET A 182 -5.42 13.22 -6.68
C MET A 182 -6.77 12.86 -6.05
N SER A 183 -7.58 13.84 -5.65
CA SER A 183 -8.88 13.59 -5.05
C SER A 183 -9.83 12.86 -6.00
N ARG A 184 -10.76 12.09 -5.43
CA ARG A 184 -11.84 11.44 -6.20
C ARG A 184 -12.95 12.42 -6.56
N ALA A 185 -13.17 13.43 -5.72
CA ALA A 185 -14.20 14.44 -5.92
C ALA A 185 -13.84 15.38 -7.09
N PHE A 186 -14.71 15.44 -8.10
CA PHE A 186 -14.57 16.34 -9.25
C PHE A 186 -14.38 17.82 -8.87
N PRO A 187 -15.18 18.43 -7.95
CA PRO A 187 -15.01 19.83 -7.61
C PRO A 187 -13.65 20.13 -6.96
N VAL A 188 -13.17 19.25 -6.07
CA VAL A 188 -11.85 19.38 -5.43
C VAL A 188 -10.73 19.33 -6.46
N ARG A 189 -10.87 18.47 -7.47
CA ARG A 189 -9.92 18.41 -8.59
C ARG A 189 -9.95 19.67 -9.44
N GLY A 190 -11.14 20.24 -9.67
CA GLY A 190 -11.31 21.52 -10.38
C GLY A 190 -10.59 22.66 -9.65
N ALA A 191 -10.79 22.77 -8.34
CA ALA A 191 -10.11 23.77 -7.51
C ALA A 191 -8.57 23.61 -7.56
N ALA A 192 -8.06 22.38 -7.45
CA ALA A 192 -6.63 22.11 -7.59
C ALA A 192 -6.10 22.49 -8.99
N PHE A 193 -6.89 22.24 -10.04
CA PHE A 193 -6.54 22.65 -11.39
C PHE A 193 -6.45 24.17 -11.51
N LEU A 194 -7.42 24.92 -10.97
CA LEU A 194 -7.40 26.39 -10.95
C LEU A 194 -6.18 26.91 -10.19
N LEU A 195 -5.90 26.37 -9.01
CA LEU A 195 -4.69 26.72 -8.24
C LEU A 195 -3.42 26.55 -9.08
N SER A 196 -3.31 25.44 -9.83
CA SER A 196 -2.17 25.20 -10.71
C SER A 196 -2.08 26.16 -11.92
N PHE A 197 -3.21 26.74 -12.34
CA PHE A 197 -3.26 27.72 -13.42
C PHE A 197 -2.82 29.10 -12.92
N PHE A 198 -3.27 29.53 -11.75
CA PHE A 198 -2.77 30.76 -11.11
C PHE A 198 -1.28 30.69 -10.80
N ALA A 199 -0.81 29.55 -10.27
CA ALA A 199 0.61 29.26 -10.07
C ALA A 199 1.47 29.44 -11.34
N ALA A 200 0.89 29.17 -12.52
CA ALA A 200 1.56 29.31 -13.80
C ALA A 200 1.71 30.77 -14.26
N LYS A 201 0.85 31.67 -13.77
CA LYS A 201 0.88 33.10 -14.12
C LYS A 201 1.77 33.92 -13.19
N VAL A 202 1.92 33.50 -11.92
CA VAL A 202 2.69 34.21 -10.89
C VAL A 202 4.21 34.05 -11.05
N THR A 203 4.68 33.28 -12.04
CA THR A 203 6.10 32.91 -12.20
C THR A 203 6.99 34.01 -12.81
N SER A 204 6.57 35.28 -12.76
CA SER A 204 7.27 36.41 -13.41
C SER A 204 7.65 37.57 -12.47
N SER A 205 7.92 37.33 -11.19
CA SER A 205 8.53 38.38 -10.36
C SER A 205 9.53 37.81 -9.35
N ASP A 206 10.65 38.51 -9.28
CA ASP A 206 11.88 38.23 -8.53
C ASP A 206 11.74 37.86 -7.06
N ASP A 207 12.69 37.01 -6.68
CA ASP A 207 13.56 37.02 -5.49
C ASP A 207 13.06 37.60 -4.15
N ALA A 208 13.16 36.78 -3.09
CA ALA A 208 13.73 37.16 -1.79
C ALA A 208 13.50 36.04 -0.74
N LEU A 209 14.62 35.38 -0.40
CA LEU A 209 15.10 35.14 0.97
C LEU A 209 14.28 34.30 1.96
N THR A 210 14.98 33.30 2.50
CA THR A 210 14.71 32.54 3.75
C THR A 210 13.70 31.39 3.67
N THR A 211 14.07 30.32 2.97
CA THR A 211 13.85 28.99 3.55
C THR A 211 15.13 28.18 3.44
N SER A 212 15.62 27.73 4.60
CA SER A 212 16.86 26.98 4.81
C SER A 212 17.11 25.96 3.69
N GLY A 213 18.29 25.99 3.07
CA GLY A 213 18.65 25.10 1.96
C GLY A 213 18.36 23.61 2.23
N THR A 214 18.42 23.19 3.49
CA THR A 214 18.02 21.85 3.96
C THR A 214 16.58 21.47 3.56
N ARG A 215 15.60 22.38 3.72
CA ARG A 215 14.19 22.10 3.38
C ARG A 215 13.92 22.06 1.87
N LEU A 216 14.80 22.66 1.08
CA LEU A 216 14.74 22.57 -0.38
C LEU A 216 15.31 21.23 -0.85
N HIS A 217 16.41 20.77 -0.26
CA HIS A 217 16.98 19.44 -0.54
C HIS A 217 16.00 18.31 -0.20
N ASP A 218 15.41 18.30 1.00
CA ASP A 218 14.40 17.30 1.40
C ASP A 218 13.23 17.19 0.40
N ARG A 219 12.91 18.30 -0.29
CA ARG A 219 11.83 18.33 -1.29
C ARG A 219 12.24 17.88 -2.66
N GLU A 220 13.45 18.20 -3.08
CA GLU A 220 14.00 17.63 -4.30
C GLU A 220 14.09 16.10 -4.15
N GLU A 221 14.45 15.63 -2.95
CA GLU A 221 14.36 14.21 -2.59
C GLU A 221 12.92 13.67 -2.63
N ASP A 222 11.92 14.36 -2.07
CA ASP A 222 10.51 13.94 -2.12
C ASP A 222 9.96 13.88 -3.56
N LEU A 223 10.28 14.88 -4.38
CA LEU A 223 9.87 14.93 -5.79
C LEU A 223 10.58 13.86 -6.61
N GLN A 224 11.86 13.60 -6.33
CA GLN A 224 12.61 12.51 -6.95
C GLN A 224 12.02 11.15 -6.56
N ALA A 225 11.73 10.94 -5.26
CA ALA A 225 11.12 9.72 -4.77
C ALA A 225 9.70 9.50 -5.35
N ALA A 226 8.93 10.58 -5.53
CA ALA A 226 7.65 10.53 -6.24
C ALA A 226 7.82 10.21 -7.73
N SER A 227 8.86 10.74 -8.38
CA SER A 227 9.21 10.42 -9.77
C SER A 227 9.52 8.94 -9.93
N ASP A 228 10.40 8.40 -9.07
CA ASP A 228 10.78 6.99 -9.04
C ASP A 228 9.54 6.10 -8.84
N LYS A 229 8.68 6.43 -7.87
CA LYS A 229 7.42 5.72 -7.61
C LYS A 229 6.53 5.71 -8.85
N LEU A 230 6.28 6.88 -9.46
CA LEU A 230 5.40 7.00 -10.63
C LEU A 230 5.99 6.39 -11.91
N GLY A 231 7.30 6.13 -11.94
CA GLY A 231 8.01 5.42 -12.99
C GLY A 231 7.77 3.90 -12.99
N ARG A 232 7.36 3.32 -11.87
CA ARG A 232 7.16 1.87 -11.73
C ARG A 232 5.72 1.41 -12.07
N LEU A 233 5.53 0.09 -12.09
CA LEU A 233 4.22 -0.54 -12.11
C LEU A 233 3.55 -0.32 -10.76
N LEU A 234 2.35 0.27 -10.77
CA LEU A 234 1.69 0.71 -9.54
C LEU A 234 0.43 -0.10 -9.28
N PHE A 235 0.16 -0.36 -8.00
CA PHE A 235 -1.12 -0.89 -7.55
C PHE A 235 -1.94 0.18 -6.81
N ASP A 236 -3.25 0.22 -7.06
CA ASP A 236 -4.23 0.82 -6.15
C ASP A 236 -4.32 -0.11 -4.93
N ALA A 237 -3.75 0.33 -3.82
CA ALA A 237 -3.66 -0.43 -2.59
C ALA A 237 -4.70 0.06 -1.58
N ARG A 238 -5.40 -0.89 -0.96
CA ARG A 238 -6.33 -0.65 0.14
C ARG A 238 -6.00 -1.59 1.27
N ILE A 239 -5.97 -1.07 2.49
CA ILE A 239 -5.74 -1.91 3.67
C ILE A 239 -7.07 -2.02 4.39
N ARG A 240 -7.54 -3.23 4.60
CA ARG A 240 -8.72 -3.52 5.41
C ARG A 240 -8.27 -4.19 6.68
N ILE A 241 -8.62 -3.60 7.81
CA ILE A 241 -8.43 -4.21 9.13
C ILE A 241 -9.81 -4.63 9.59
N SER A 242 -9.95 -5.85 10.07
CA SER A 242 -11.22 -6.23 10.66
C SER A 242 -11.17 -7.24 11.82
N VAL A 243 -12.12 -6.97 12.70
CA VAL A 243 -12.66 -7.63 13.88
C VAL A 243 -13.75 -8.67 13.61
N SER A 244 -13.61 -9.98 13.77
CA SER A 244 -14.78 -10.89 13.75
C SER A 244 -14.95 -11.65 15.06
N GLY A 245 -16.18 -11.75 15.56
CA GLY A 245 -16.45 -12.51 16.78
C GLY A 245 -17.91 -12.43 17.26
N PRO A 246 -18.22 -12.97 18.45
CA PRO A 246 -19.56 -12.95 19.03
C PRO A 246 -20.06 -11.52 19.26
N LYS A 247 -21.39 -11.31 19.15
CA LYS A 247 -22.00 -9.98 19.32
C LYS A 247 -21.68 -9.33 20.66
N ASP A 248 -21.54 -10.12 21.72
CA ASP A 248 -21.27 -9.65 23.08
C ASP A 248 -19.85 -9.06 23.24
N ALA A 249 -18.95 -9.36 22.30
CA ALA A 249 -17.57 -8.84 22.30
C ALA A 249 -17.43 -7.48 21.57
N ALA A 250 -18.53 -6.83 21.17
CA ALA A 250 -18.51 -5.60 20.37
C ALA A 250 -17.69 -4.45 21.00
N ALA A 251 -17.75 -4.30 22.33
CA ALA A 251 -17.01 -3.25 23.03
C ALA A 251 -15.48 -3.47 22.95
N PHE A 252 -15.04 -4.73 22.99
CA PHE A 252 -13.63 -5.10 22.85
C PHE A 252 -13.17 -5.00 21.40
N ALA A 253 -14.00 -5.42 20.45
CA ALA A 253 -13.71 -5.31 19.02
C ALA A 253 -13.51 -3.86 18.56
N ARG A 254 -14.20 -2.88 19.17
CA ARG A 254 -14.01 -1.45 18.88
C ARG A 254 -12.75 -0.84 19.48
N ARG A 255 -12.16 -1.46 20.51
CA ARG A 255 -10.91 -1.00 21.13
C ARG A 255 -9.66 -1.49 20.39
N LYS A 256 -9.82 -2.50 19.53
CA LYS A 256 -8.77 -3.06 18.69
C LYS A 256 -8.85 -2.49 17.28
#